data_AF-A0A939AZ36-F1
#
_entry.id   AF-A0A939AZ36-F1
#
_cell.length_a   1.000
_cell.length_b   1.000
_cell.length_c   1.000
_cell.angle_alpha   90.00
_cell.angle_beta   90.00
_cell.angle_gamma   90.00
#
_symmetry.space_group_name_H-M   'P 1'
#
loop_
_entity.id
_entity.type
_entity.pdbx_description
1 polymer ?
#
loop_
_entity_poly.entity_id
_entity_poly.type
_entity_poly.pdbx_seq_one_letter_code
_entity_poly.pdbx_strand_id
1 'polypeptide(L)'
;MQRLFPLFVLLALAAPWHAQAASICACYVGEQGDCQQEAIGDGRRFDCEAACESTHGEQLKRFEFHADANFAVQIMQDCSAAHAAASPKPTTQPVVPKLQVEIPGVAFTPITQFGGVLNVNFLGEYLSGAYRYLIGIAAVLAVVMLMIGGFQYALGAGASDQVAKAKTRIKNAVIGLVLLLSAVAILDLINPQLTQYDALKIRFVSEIPREQKDDAGDVVPEGALPDVPGAADDNYFDGGVLCGSLASCQTWCQQNVDEEDWPTANRKTMDPSLTSVIPETPGLKNPSKKRASKEMIAALTKAGQEAVNRNPDSFIQIQDGYRPLRAQIKLACDLMKSGNPKEQAKLGSIIAYPGGSNHGGGAAVDVTYYENGKQVVTSSSKAQGDESFREGAGELADIMATAGMVRYAKEIWHFELEGKTTASCRCKGTQCPFPPRC
;
A
#
# COMPACT_ATOMS: atom_id res chain seq x y z
N MET A 1 16.62 24.70 -43.24
CA MET A 1 16.05 23.44 -42.68
C MET A 1 16.29 22.18 -43.53
N GLN A 2 17.06 22.21 -44.63
CA GLN A 2 17.30 21.03 -45.48
C GLN A 2 18.53 20.16 -45.10
N ARG A 3 19.39 20.63 -44.19
CA ARG A 3 20.62 19.92 -43.79
C ARG A 3 20.54 19.19 -42.44
N LEU A 4 19.48 19.42 -41.66
CA LEU A 4 19.26 18.76 -40.36
C LEU A 4 18.51 17.42 -40.48
N PHE A 5 17.70 17.26 -41.52
CA PHE A 5 16.91 16.05 -41.77
C PHE A 5 17.73 14.77 -42.02
N PRO A 6 18.81 14.78 -42.84
CA PRO A 6 19.61 13.58 -43.04
C PRO A 6 20.46 13.22 -41.80
N LEU A 7 20.79 14.20 -40.96
CA LEU A 7 21.57 13.98 -39.73
C LEU A 7 20.75 13.20 -38.68
N PHE A 8 19.45 13.49 -38.57
CA PHE A 8 18.53 12.77 -37.68
C PHE A 8 18.27 11.32 -38.14
N VAL A 9 18.17 11.09 -39.45
CA VAL A 9 17.96 9.74 -40.02
C VAL A 9 19.21 8.87 -39.89
N LEU A 10 20.41 9.45 -40.01
CA LEU A 10 21.68 8.74 -39.80
C LEU A 10 21.95 8.44 -38.31
N LEU A 11 21.53 9.30 -37.38
CA LEU A 11 21.64 9.01 -35.94
C LEU A 11 20.74 7.84 -35.51
N ALA A 12 19.53 7.72 -36.08
CA ALA A 12 18.59 6.64 -35.76
C ALA A 12 19.02 5.26 -36.31
N LEU A 13 19.82 5.23 -37.39
CA LEU A 13 20.35 3.99 -37.98
C LEU A 13 21.71 3.56 -37.38
N ALA A 14 22.39 4.44 -36.65
CA ALA A 14 23.68 4.16 -36.01
C ALA A 14 23.57 3.81 -34.52
N ALA A 15 22.37 3.87 -33.93
CA ALA A 15 22.15 3.31 -32.60
C ALA A 15 22.36 1.79 -32.68
N PRO A 16 23.24 1.19 -31.86
CA PRO A 16 23.47 -0.24 -31.92
C PRO A 16 22.16 -0.98 -31.61
N TRP A 17 21.60 -1.69 -32.60
CA TRP A 17 20.52 -2.67 -32.41
C TRP A 17 21.10 -3.95 -31.77
N HIS A 18 21.86 -3.80 -30.70
CA HIS A 18 22.00 -4.88 -29.74
C HIS A 18 20.91 -4.58 -28.73
N ALA A 19 19.83 -5.38 -28.74
CA ALA A 19 19.05 -5.53 -27.52
C ALA A 19 20.05 -6.02 -26.47
N GLN A 20 20.59 -5.10 -25.68
CA GLN A 20 21.42 -5.43 -24.54
C GLN A 20 20.55 -6.36 -23.71
N ALA A 21 20.95 -7.63 -23.65
CA ALA A 21 20.35 -8.59 -22.75
C ALA A 21 20.49 -7.96 -21.36
N ALA A 22 19.38 -7.49 -20.79
CA ALA A 22 19.38 -6.91 -19.46
C ALA A 22 19.99 -7.96 -18.54
N SER A 23 21.17 -7.64 -17.99
CA SER A 23 21.79 -8.52 -17.02
C SER A 23 21.03 -8.36 -15.71
N ILE A 24 20.81 -9.46 -15.00
CA ILE A 24 19.93 -9.45 -13.82
C ILE A 24 20.73 -9.90 -12.61
N CYS A 25 20.43 -9.26 -11.48
CA CYS A 25 20.99 -9.59 -10.18
C CYS A 25 19.98 -10.27 -9.29
N ALA A 26 20.38 -11.41 -8.73
CA ALA A 26 19.70 -12.07 -7.64
C ALA A 26 20.36 -11.65 -6.33
N CYS A 27 19.66 -10.86 -5.51
CA CYS A 27 20.11 -10.41 -4.21
C CYS A 27 19.45 -11.27 -3.12
N TYR A 28 20.25 -11.95 -2.30
CA TYR A 28 19.74 -12.78 -1.22
C TYR A 28 19.78 -12.01 0.10
N VAL A 29 18.63 -11.82 0.72
CA VAL A 29 18.43 -11.01 1.92
C VAL A 29 17.83 -11.82 3.08
N GLY A 30 18.13 -11.40 4.32
CA GLY A 30 17.57 -12.02 5.54
C GLY A 30 18.20 -13.37 5.95
N GLU A 31 17.79 -13.92 7.10
CA GLU A 31 18.32 -15.20 7.64
C GLU A 31 17.75 -16.44 6.93
N GLN A 32 16.62 -16.30 6.24
CA GLN A 32 15.93 -17.40 5.55
C GLN A 32 16.25 -17.48 4.04
N GLY A 33 17.08 -16.56 3.52
CA GLY A 33 17.55 -16.61 2.13
C GLY A 33 16.56 -16.08 1.09
N ASP A 34 15.73 -15.09 1.44
CA ASP A 34 14.79 -14.44 0.52
C ASP A 34 15.54 -13.83 -0.67
N CYS A 35 15.13 -14.14 -1.90
CA CYS A 35 15.79 -13.65 -3.10
C CYS A 35 14.97 -12.53 -3.77
N GLN A 36 15.60 -11.38 -4.03
CA GLN A 36 15.02 -10.25 -4.74
C GLN A 36 15.77 -9.95 -6.03
N GLN A 37 15.06 -9.41 -7.02
CA GLN A 37 15.62 -9.11 -8.33
C GLN A 37 15.90 -7.63 -8.48
N GLU A 38 17.15 -7.30 -8.77
CA GLU A 38 17.54 -5.95 -9.17
C GLU A 38 17.90 -5.91 -10.66
N ALA A 39 17.23 -5.02 -11.39
CA ALA A 39 17.51 -4.79 -12.79
C ALA A 39 18.68 -3.82 -12.91
N ILE A 40 19.83 -4.33 -13.36
CA ILE A 40 20.96 -3.51 -13.74
C ILE A 40 21.00 -3.39 -15.26
N GLY A 41 21.49 -2.25 -15.77
CA GLY A 41 21.59 -1.98 -17.21
C GLY A 41 22.66 -2.84 -17.90
N ASP A 42 23.58 -2.21 -18.64
CA ASP A 42 24.74 -2.87 -19.28
C ASP A 42 25.84 -3.23 -18.25
N GLY A 43 25.42 -3.82 -17.13
CA GLY A 43 26.23 -3.97 -15.92
C GLY A 43 27.05 -5.26 -15.91
N ARG A 44 28.28 -5.15 -15.41
CA ARG A 44 29.15 -6.27 -15.06
C ARG A 44 28.85 -6.75 -13.63
N ARG A 45 29.45 -7.87 -13.21
CA ARG A 45 29.32 -8.41 -11.84
C ARG A 45 29.50 -7.38 -10.71
N PHE A 46 30.36 -6.38 -10.88
CA PHE A 46 30.57 -5.32 -9.88
C PHE A 46 29.37 -4.38 -9.74
N ASP A 47 28.62 -4.15 -10.82
CA ASP A 47 27.40 -3.34 -10.79
C ASP A 47 26.27 -4.10 -10.06
N CYS A 48 26.36 -5.43 -10.03
CA CYS A 48 25.42 -6.29 -9.33
C CYS A 48 25.56 -6.23 -7.81
N GLU A 49 26.80 -6.32 -7.34
CA GLU A 49 27.15 -6.14 -5.93
C GLU A 49 26.69 -4.78 -5.45
N ALA A 50 27.09 -3.72 -6.16
CA ALA A 50 26.71 -2.36 -5.82
C ALA A 50 25.20 -2.13 -5.85
N ALA A 51 24.47 -2.69 -6.82
CA ALA A 51 23.02 -2.59 -6.88
C ALA A 51 22.36 -3.28 -5.68
N CYS A 52 22.71 -4.54 -5.42
CA CYS A 52 22.18 -5.28 -4.28
C CYS A 52 22.52 -4.61 -2.93
N GLU A 53 23.75 -4.11 -2.77
CA GLU A 53 24.18 -3.41 -1.55
C GLU A 53 23.47 -2.06 -1.40
N SER A 54 23.31 -1.30 -2.48
CA SER A 54 22.62 -0.01 -2.44
C SER A 54 21.14 -0.14 -2.10
N THR A 55 20.50 -1.23 -2.54
CA THR A 55 19.07 -1.46 -2.32
C THR A 55 18.78 -2.13 -0.97
N HIS A 56 19.62 -3.09 -0.55
CA HIS A 56 19.34 -3.92 0.64
C HIS A 56 20.26 -3.67 1.83
N GLY A 57 21.38 -2.97 1.65
CA GLY A 57 22.30 -2.60 2.71
C GLY A 57 22.74 -3.79 3.58
N GLU A 58 22.63 -3.65 4.90
CA GLU A 58 23.01 -4.69 5.88
C GLU A 58 22.18 -5.98 5.81
N GLN A 59 21.04 -5.96 5.11
CA GLN A 59 20.21 -7.16 4.94
C GLN A 59 20.74 -8.10 3.86
N LEU A 60 21.63 -7.63 2.98
CA LEU A 60 22.23 -8.43 1.94
C LEU A 60 23.18 -9.48 2.54
N LYS A 61 22.88 -10.76 2.31
CA LYS A 61 23.76 -11.86 2.70
C LYS A 61 24.70 -12.30 1.59
N ARG A 62 24.21 -12.32 0.35
CA ARG A 62 25.01 -12.62 -0.85
C ARG A 62 24.28 -12.15 -2.10
N PHE A 63 24.99 -12.06 -3.21
CA PHE A 63 24.43 -11.72 -4.52
C PHE A 63 24.97 -12.66 -5.59
N GLU A 64 24.17 -12.90 -6.64
CA GLU A 64 24.56 -13.68 -7.81
C GLU A 64 24.24 -12.89 -9.09
N PHE A 65 25.26 -12.77 -9.95
CA PHE A 65 25.15 -12.07 -11.23
C PHE A 65 24.92 -13.07 -12.36
N HIS A 66 23.91 -12.81 -13.19
CA HIS A 66 23.62 -13.60 -14.37
C HIS A 66 23.53 -12.71 -15.62
N ALA A 67 24.37 -13.04 -16.61
CA ALA A 67 24.41 -12.36 -17.89
C ALA A 67 23.25 -12.74 -18.84
N ASP A 68 22.48 -13.78 -18.50
CA ASP A 68 21.30 -14.22 -19.25
C ASP A 68 20.05 -14.13 -18.36
N ALA A 69 19.11 -13.28 -18.79
CA ALA A 69 17.88 -13.03 -18.08
C ALA A 69 17.00 -14.29 -17.92
N ASN A 70 17.09 -15.26 -18.84
CA ASN A 70 16.30 -16.49 -18.77
C ASN A 70 16.78 -17.41 -17.63
N PHE A 71 18.09 -17.42 -17.36
CA PHE A 71 18.66 -18.26 -16.30
C PHE A 71 18.39 -17.66 -14.91
N ALA A 72 18.37 -16.33 -14.80
CA ALA A 72 17.98 -15.62 -13.59
C ALA A 72 16.52 -15.91 -13.20
N VAL A 73 15.61 -15.95 -14.18
CA VAL A 73 14.20 -16.31 -13.96
C VAL A 73 14.05 -17.75 -13.44
N GLN A 74 14.87 -18.69 -13.92
CA GLN A 74 14.83 -20.09 -13.46
C GLN A 74 15.30 -20.23 -12.00
N ILE A 75 16.41 -19.59 -11.62
CA ILE A 75 16.91 -19.62 -10.24
C ILE A 75 15.91 -18.94 -9.29
N MET A 76 15.28 -17.85 -9.73
CA MET A 76 14.21 -17.19 -8.98
C MET A 76 12.99 -18.10 -8.79
N GLN A 77 12.60 -18.86 -9.81
CA GLN A 77 11.52 -19.85 -9.72
C GLN A 77 11.87 -20.98 -8.74
N ASP A 78 13.12 -21.45 -8.75
CA ASP A 78 13.59 -22.49 -7.85
C ASP A 78 13.67 -21.98 -6.39
N CYS A 79 14.08 -20.72 -6.19
CA CYS A 79 14.09 -20.04 -4.89
C CYS A 79 12.66 -19.77 -4.37
N SER A 80 11.72 -19.39 -5.25
CA SER A 80 10.31 -19.18 -4.90
C SER A 80 9.58 -20.49 -4.62
N ALA A 81 9.95 -21.59 -5.31
CA ALA A 81 9.36 -22.90 -5.10
C ALA A 81 9.76 -23.50 -3.74
N ALA A 82 10.98 -23.23 -3.26
CA ALA A 82 11.43 -23.63 -1.92
C ALA A 82 10.65 -22.93 -0.79
N HIS A 83 10.22 -21.66 -0.99
CA HIS A 83 9.38 -20.93 -0.03
C HIS A 83 7.87 -21.18 -0.19
N ALA A 84 7.38 -21.47 -1.40
CA ALA A 84 5.96 -21.76 -1.66
C ALA A 84 5.46 -23.03 -0.96
N ALA A 85 6.35 -23.89 -0.46
CA ALA A 85 6.00 -25.02 0.38
C ALA A 85 5.50 -24.61 1.80
N ALA A 86 5.68 -23.35 2.21
CA ALA A 86 5.35 -22.85 3.55
C ALA A 86 4.15 -21.87 3.62
N SER A 87 3.44 -21.60 2.51
CA SER A 87 2.25 -20.72 2.50
C SER A 87 1.05 -21.37 1.80
N PRO A 88 -0.19 -21.14 2.28
CA PRO A 88 -1.38 -21.74 1.66
C PRO A 88 -1.58 -21.20 0.24
N LYS A 89 -1.74 -22.13 -0.71
CA LYS A 89 -1.94 -21.84 -2.14
C LYS A 89 -3.31 -21.17 -2.35
N PRO A 90 -3.44 -20.10 -3.14
CA PRO A 90 -4.73 -19.47 -3.43
C PRO A 90 -5.68 -20.46 -4.11
N THR A 91 -6.91 -20.59 -3.58
CA THR A 91 -7.90 -21.58 -4.05
C THR A 91 -8.64 -21.18 -5.32
N THR A 92 -8.46 -19.95 -5.81
CA THR A 92 -9.02 -19.47 -7.08
C THR A 92 -7.89 -19.27 -8.09
N GLN A 93 -7.91 -20.06 -9.17
CA GLN A 93 -6.94 -19.88 -10.25
C GLN A 93 -7.19 -18.54 -10.94
N PRO A 94 -6.17 -17.68 -11.11
CA PRO A 94 -6.33 -16.41 -11.78
C PRO A 94 -6.78 -16.62 -13.23
N VAL A 95 -7.87 -15.94 -13.62
CA VAL A 95 -8.39 -16.00 -14.98
C VAL A 95 -7.49 -15.17 -15.88
N VAL A 96 -6.66 -15.84 -16.68
CA VAL A 96 -5.88 -15.18 -17.73
C VAL A 96 -6.81 -14.79 -18.87
N PRO A 97 -6.85 -13.51 -19.29
CA PRO A 97 -7.68 -13.06 -20.39
C PRO A 97 -7.34 -13.84 -21.67
N LYS A 98 -8.37 -14.31 -22.38
CA LYS A 98 -8.21 -14.83 -23.74
C LYS A 98 -8.75 -13.77 -24.70
N LEU A 99 -7.90 -13.33 -25.62
CA LEU A 99 -8.34 -12.38 -26.64
C LEU A 99 -9.33 -13.06 -27.59
N GLN A 100 -10.42 -12.36 -27.92
CA GLN A 100 -11.35 -12.83 -28.95
C GLN A 100 -10.69 -12.84 -30.34
N VAL A 101 -9.72 -11.95 -30.56
CA VAL A 101 -8.89 -11.89 -31.75
C VAL A 101 -7.44 -11.99 -31.31
N GLU A 102 -6.75 -13.04 -31.74
CA GLU A 102 -5.33 -13.22 -31.43
C GLU A 102 -4.49 -12.17 -32.17
N ILE A 103 -3.74 -11.39 -31.41
CA ILE A 103 -2.78 -10.42 -31.95
C ILE A 103 -1.40 -11.08 -31.90
N PRO A 104 -0.73 -11.28 -33.05
CA PRO A 104 0.60 -11.87 -33.08
C PRO A 104 1.60 -11.12 -32.18
N GLY A 105 2.30 -11.87 -31.33
CA GLY A 105 3.28 -11.32 -30.39
C GLY A 105 2.73 -10.81 -29.07
N VAL A 106 1.42 -10.92 -28.82
CA VAL A 106 0.82 -10.72 -27.49
C VAL A 106 0.73 -12.07 -26.77
N ALA A 107 1.40 -12.18 -25.63
CA ALA A 107 1.26 -13.29 -24.70
C ALA A 107 1.10 -12.73 -23.29
N PHE A 108 0.17 -13.31 -22.52
CA PHE A 108 -0.09 -12.86 -21.15
C PHE A 108 0.74 -13.65 -20.15
N THR A 109 1.49 -12.95 -19.29
CA THR A 109 2.19 -13.61 -18.18
C THR A 109 1.22 -13.97 -17.06
N PRO A 110 1.44 -15.08 -16.35
CA PRO A 110 0.64 -15.40 -15.17
C PRO A 110 0.74 -14.30 -14.11
N ILE A 111 -0.35 -14.10 -13.36
CA ILE A 111 -0.35 -13.19 -12.20
C ILE A 111 0.65 -13.71 -11.18
N THR A 112 1.52 -12.84 -10.69
CA THR A 112 2.45 -13.16 -9.59
C THR A 112 1.99 -12.50 -8.29
N GLN A 113 2.23 -13.16 -7.16
CA GLN A 113 1.86 -12.67 -5.83
C GLN A 113 3.10 -12.62 -4.94
N PHE A 114 3.38 -11.45 -4.37
CA PHE A 114 4.46 -11.25 -3.41
C PHE A 114 4.02 -10.24 -2.34
N GLY A 115 4.24 -10.57 -1.05
CA GLY A 115 3.96 -9.65 0.05
C GLY A 115 2.52 -9.12 0.14
N GLY A 116 1.52 -9.93 -0.23
CA GLY A 116 0.11 -9.51 -0.24
C GLY A 116 -0.29 -8.59 -1.40
N VAL A 117 0.59 -8.45 -2.41
CA VAL A 117 0.32 -7.68 -3.63
C VAL A 117 0.30 -8.62 -4.83
N LEU A 118 -0.77 -8.52 -5.62
CA LEU A 118 -0.91 -9.15 -6.92
C LEU A 118 -0.35 -8.22 -7.99
N ASN A 119 0.57 -8.71 -8.81
CA ASN A 119 1.07 -8.01 -9.98
C ASN A 119 0.36 -8.53 -11.23
N VAL A 120 -0.43 -7.65 -11.86
CA VAL A 120 -1.24 -7.98 -13.03
C VAL A 120 -0.74 -7.20 -14.25
N ASN A 121 -0.11 -7.89 -15.20
CA ASN A 121 0.53 -7.27 -16.37
C ASN A 121 -0.35 -7.20 -17.61
N PHE A 122 -1.56 -7.79 -17.58
CA PHE A 122 -2.37 -8.03 -18.77
C PHE A 122 -2.62 -6.80 -19.63
N LEU A 123 -2.94 -5.66 -19.01
CA LEU A 123 -3.21 -4.43 -19.75
C LEU A 123 -1.95 -3.90 -20.44
N GLY A 124 -0.82 -3.91 -19.74
CA GLY A 124 0.47 -3.49 -20.28
C GLY A 124 0.93 -4.38 -21.43
N GLU A 125 0.81 -5.70 -21.27
CA GLU A 125 1.16 -6.69 -22.31
C GLU A 125 0.28 -6.56 -23.55
N TYR A 126 -1.03 -6.35 -23.36
CA TYR A 126 -1.95 -6.11 -24.45
C TYR A 126 -1.60 -4.82 -25.22
N LEU A 127 -1.44 -3.70 -24.51
CA LEU A 127 -1.12 -2.41 -25.13
C LEU A 127 0.24 -2.44 -25.83
N SER A 128 1.26 -3.01 -25.18
CA SER A 128 2.61 -3.11 -25.74
C SER A 128 2.63 -3.98 -27.00
N GLY A 129 2.02 -5.17 -26.97
CA GLY A 129 1.99 -6.04 -28.13
C GLY A 129 1.10 -5.49 -29.25
N ALA A 130 -0.04 -4.87 -28.95
CA ALA A 130 -0.87 -4.20 -29.95
C ALA A 130 -0.11 -3.05 -30.63
N TYR A 131 0.62 -2.24 -29.87
CA TYR A 131 1.42 -1.14 -30.39
C TYR A 131 2.54 -1.65 -31.32
N ARG A 132 3.28 -2.69 -30.90
CA ARG A 132 4.31 -3.34 -31.73
C ARG A 132 3.73 -3.92 -33.02
N TYR A 133 2.56 -4.55 -32.95
CA TYR A 133 1.89 -5.11 -34.11
C TYR A 133 1.44 -4.03 -35.11
N LEU A 134 0.86 -2.92 -34.63
CA LEU A 134 0.45 -1.79 -35.48
C LEU A 134 1.64 -1.10 -36.16
N ILE A 135 2.76 -0.95 -35.44
CA ILE A 135 4.01 -0.44 -36.01
C ILE A 135 4.50 -1.37 -37.12
N GLY A 136 4.44 -2.69 -36.90
CA GLY A 136 4.79 -3.69 -37.92
C GLY A 136 3.94 -3.53 -39.18
N ILE A 137 2.62 -3.41 -39.06
CA ILE A 137 1.72 -3.17 -40.19
C ILE A 137 2.06 -1.86 -40.91
N ALA A 138 2.28 -0.78 -40.16
CA ALA A 138 2.62 0.52 -40.74
C ALA A 138 3.95 0.48 -41.51
N ALA A 139 4.95 -0.25 -41.00
CA ALA A 139 6.23 -0.44 -41.67
C ALA A 139 6.07 -1.22 -43.00
N VAL A 140 5.28 -2.30 -43.00
CA VAL A 140 4.98 -3.06 -44.22
C VAL A 140 4.27 -2.17 -45.25
N LEU A 141 3.26 -1.40 -44.83
CA LEU A 141 2.56 -0.46 -45.70
C LEU A 141 3.49 0.63 -46.27
N ALA A 142 4.43 1.13 -45.46
CA ALA A 142 5.43 2.09 -45.93
C ALA A 142 6.33 1.47 -47.01
N VAL A 143 6.80 0.24 -46.83
CA VAL A 143 7.60 -0.49 -47.83
C VAL A 143 6.81 -0.71 -49.12
N VAL A 144 5.53 -1.10 -49.04
CA VAL A 144 4.68 -1.27 -50.22
C VAL A 144 4.51 0.05 -50.98
N MET A 145 4.25 1.15 -50.27
CA MET A 145 4.14 2.48 -50.90
C MET A 145 5.45 2.96 -51.53
N LEU A 146 6.59 2.62 -50.93
CA LEU A 146 7.91 2.87 -51.49
C LEU A 146 8.14 2.05 -52.76
N MET A 147 7.76 0.77 -52.78
CA MET A 147 7.84 -0.07 -53.98
C MET A 147 6.98 0.49 -55.12
N ILE A 148 5.71 0.84 -54.83
CA ILE A 148 4.80 1.43 -55.83
C ILE A 148 5.37 2.75 -56.36
N GLY A 149 5.87 3.62 -55.47
CA GLY A 149 6.52 4.86 -55.87
C GLY A 149 7.78 4.63 -56.70
N GLY A 150 8.59 3.63 -56.33
CA GLY A 150 9.79 3.22 -57.06
C GLY A 150 9.49 2.72 -58.47
N PHE A 151 8.51 1.84 -58.62
CA PHE A 151 8.06 1.37 -59.93
C PHE A 151 7.48 2.51 -60.78
N GLN A 152 6.65 3.38 -60.19
CA GLN A 152 6.09 4.55 -60.89
C GLN A 152 7.19 5.50 -61.35
N TYR A 153 8.26 5.65 -60.57
CA TYR A 153 9.42 6.46 -60.93
C TYR A 153 10.22 5.83 -62.08
N ALA A 154 10.49 4.52 -62.00
CA ALA A 154 11.28 3.80 -63.00
C ALA A 154 10.58 3.70 -64.35
N LEU A 155 9.27 3.40 -64.36
CA LEU A 155 8.47 3.22 -65.58
C LEU A 155 7.90 4.53 -66.14
N GLY A 156 7.81 5.59 -65.32
CA GLY A 156 7.29 6.90 -65.72
C GLY A 156 8.31 7.79 -66.45
N ALA A 157 9.48 7.26 -66.81
CA ALA A 157 10.54 7.98 -67.49
C ALA A 157 10.04 8.54 -68.84
N GLY A 158 9.79 9.86 -68.89
CA GLY A 158 9.26 10.56 -70.07
C GLY A 158 7.96 11.33 -69.82
N ALA A 159 7.21 11.01 -68.77
CA ALA A 159 6.01 11.75 -68.36
C ALA A 159 6.29 12.51 -67.06
N SER A 160 6.55 13.82 -67.15
CA SER A 160 6.93 14.67 -66.01
C SER A 160 5.92 14.61 -64.85
N ASP A 161 4.63 14.52 -65.15
CA ASP A 161 3.56 14.36 -64.15
C ASP A 161 3.68 13.04 -63.36
N GLN A 162 4.01 11.93 -64.02
CA GLN A 162 4.16 10.63 -63.36
C GLN A 162 5.38 10.58 -62.44
N VAL A 163 6.49 11.19 -62.88
CA VAL A 163 7.70 11.32 -62.06
C VAL A 163 7.43 12.20 -60.83
N ALA A 164 6.68 13.29 -60.97
CA ALA A 164 6.32 14.16 -59.86
C ALA A 164 5.42 13.46 -58.83
N LYS A 165 4.43 12.68 -59.30
CA LYS A 165 3.55 11.86 -58.44
C LYS A 165 4.33 10.76 -57.71
N ALA A 166 5.25 10.08 -58.41
CA ALA A 166 6.11 9.06 -57.81
C ALA A 166 6.98 9.63 -56.68
N LYS A 167 7.67 10.75 -56.93
CA LYS A 167 8.47 11.46 -55.92
C LYS A 167 7.62 11.88 -54.71
N THR A 168 6.40 12.35 -54.94
CA THR A 168 5.49 12.74 -53.86
C THR A 168 5.08 11.54 -53.01
N ARG A 169 4.75 10.41 -53.62
CA ARG A 169 4.40 9.17 -52.92
C ARG A 169 5.56 8.64 -52.08
N ILE A 170 6.77 8.59 -52.66
CA ILE A 170 8.00 8.20 -51.94
C ILE A 170 8.23 9.14 -50.75
N LYS A 171 8.19 10.46 -50.98
CA LYS A 171 8.40 11.47 -49.93
C LYS A 171 7.40 11.29 -48.79
N ASN A 172 6.13 11.08 -49.09
CA ASN A 172 5.09 10.92 -48.08
C ASN A 172 5.26 9.61 -47.29
N ALA A 173 5.65 8.52 -47.96
CA ALA A 173 5.94 7.25 -47.29
C ALA A 173 7.14 7.37 -46.33
N VAL A 174 8.22 8.05 -46.76
CA VAL A 174 9.40 8.30 -45.92
C VAL A 174 9.04 9.21 -44.74
N ILE A 175 8.30 10.30 -44.96
CA ILE A 175 7.89 11.21 -43.88
C ILE A 175 7.01 10.47 -42.87
N GLY A 176 6.05 9.66 -43.33
CA GLY A 176 5.20 8.87 -42.44
C GLY A 176 6.00 7.88 -41.59
N LEU A 177 6.97 7.19 -42.19
CA LEU A 177 7.85 6.27 -41.47
C LEU A 177 8.73 7.00 -40.44
N VAL A 178 9.32 8.14 -40.83
CA VAL A 178 10.14 8.96 -39.93
C VAL A 178 9.30 9.49 -38.77
N LEU A 179 8.09 9.99 -39.02
CA LEU A 179 7.18 10.45 -37.97
C LEU A 179 6.81 9.33 -37.00
N LEU A 180 6.51 8.14 -37.52
CA LEU A 180 6.17 6.98 -36.69
C LEU A 180 7.34 6.57 -35.79
N LEU A 181 8.55 6.43 -36.33
CA LEU A 181 9.74 6.07 -35.54
C LEU A 181 10.12 7.17 -34.55
N SER A 182 9.97 8.43 -34.95
CA SER A 182 10.25 9.58 -34.09
C SER A 182 9.27 9.67 -32.93
N ALA A 183 7.98 9.35 -33.14
CA ALA A 183 6.99 9.33 -32.07
C ALA A 183 7.35 8.31 -30.99
N VAL A 184 7.77 7.09 -31.39
CA VAL A 184 8.24 6.06 -30.44
C VAL A 184 9.48 6.53 -29.71
N ALA A 185 10.48 7.05 -30.43
CA ALA A 185 11.73 7.50 -29.85
C ALA A 185 11.55 8.68 -28.88
N ILE A 186 10.64 9.62 -29.18
CA ILE A 186 10.33 10.75 -28.30
C ILE A 186 9.64 10.27 -27.03
N LEU A 187 8.68 9.35 -27.14
CA LEU A 187 8.00 8.79 -25.97
C LEU A 187 8.99 8.09 -25.05
N ASP A 188 9.87 7.27 -25.62
CA ASP A 188 10.91 6.53 -24.88
C ASP A 188 11.95 7.47 -24.24
N LEU A 189 12.33 8.55 -24.93
CA LEU A 189 13.27 9.56 -24.43
C LEU A 189 12.70 10.39 -23.28
N ILE A 190 11.40 10.73 -23.33
CA ILE A 190 10.76 11.53 -22.27
C ILE A 190 10.49 10.65 -21.05
N ASN A 191 9.88 9.49 -21.26
CA ASN A 191 9.66 8.53 -20.19
C ASN A 191 9.48 7.11 -20.79
N PRO A 192 10.43 6.19 -20.57
CA PRO A 192 10.32 4.82 -21.05
C PRO A 192 9.10 4.08 -20.47
N GLN A 193 8.49 4.56 -19.37
CA GLN A 193 7.24 3.98 -18.83
C GLN A 193 6.02 4.19 -19.74
N LEU A 194 6.12 5.04 -20.77
CA LEU A 194 5.06 5.26 -21.76
C LEU A 194 5.08 4.21 -22.88
N THR A 195 6.20 3.50 -23.05
CA THR A 195 6.44 2.43 -24.02
C THR A 195 6.61 1.06 -23.33
N GLN A 196 7.01 1.07 -22.05
CA GLN A 196 7.16 -0.08 -21.16
C GLN A 196 6.24 0.09 -19.94
N TYR A 197 5.08 -0.55 -19.97
CA TYR A 197 4.08 -0.39 -18.92
C TYR A 197 4.41 -1.19 -17.66
N ASP A 198 4.26 -0.56 -16.49
CA ASP A 198 4.39 -1.23 -15.20
C ASP A 198 3.20 -2.15 -14.91
N ALA A 199 3.45 -3.15 -14.06
CA ALA A 199 2.44 -4.05 -13.53
C ALA A 199 1.35 -3.28 -12.76
N LEU A 200 0.08 -3.64 -12.95
CA LEU A 200 -0.98 -3.17 -12.08
C LEU A 200 -0.85 -3.89 -10.73
N LYS A 201 -0.50 -3.13 -9.69
CA LYS A 201 -0.33 -3.61 -8.32
C LYS A 201 -1.67 -3.54 -7.58
N ILE A 202 -2.28 -4.70 -7.35
CA ILE A 202 -3.52 -4.80 -6.59
C ILE A 202 -3.19 -5.39 -5.23
N ARG A 203 -3.49 -4.69 -4.14
CA ARG A 203 -3.40 -5.30 -2.81
C ARG A 203 -4.46 -6.38 -2.70
N PHE A 204 -4.03 -7.59 -2.43
CA PHE A 204 -4.94 -8.66 -2.10
C PHE A 204 -5.43 -8.45 -0.67
N VAL A 205 -6.72 -8.20 -0.51
CA VAL A 205 -7.37 -8.27 0.79
C VAL A 205 -7.69 -9.74 0.99
N SER A 206 -7.00 -10.38 1.92
CA SER A 206 -7.32 -11.75 2.33
C SER A 206 -8.81 -11.84 2.63
N GLU A 207 -9.48 -12.86 2.10
CA GLU A 207 -10.85 -13.15 2.55
C GLU A 207 -10.78 -13.32 4.08
N ILE A 208 -11.41 -12.40 4.80
CA ILE A 208 -11.72 -12.63 6.20
C ILE A 208 -12.59 -13.89 6.23
N PRO A 209 -12.22 -14.94 6.96
CA PRO A 209 -13.14 -16.01 7.26
C PRO A 209 -14.43 -15.35 7.73
N ARG A 210 -15.57 -15.71 7.13
CA ARG A 210 -16.86 -15.29 7.69
C ARG A 210 -16.96 -15.97 9.05
N GLU A 211 -16.54 -15.24 10.06
CA GLU A 211 -16.63 -15.66 11.45
C GLU A 211 -18.11 -15.78 11.76
N GLN A 212 -18.51 -17.03 11.96
CA GLN A 212 -19.80 -17.35 12.53
C GLN A 212 -19.90 -16.61 13.85
N LYS A 213 -21.00 -15.86 14.02
CA LYS A 213 -21.29 -15.06 15.21
C LYS A 213 -21.19 -15.92 16.46
N ASP A 214 -20.11 -15.71 17.20
CA ASP A 214 -20.02 -16.08 18.61
C ASP A 214 -19.83 -14.76 19.38
N ASP A 215 -20.87 -14.34 20.09
CA ASP A 215 -20.96 -13.09 20.86
C ASP A 215 -20.05 -13.11 22.11
N ALA A 216 -18.74 -13.19 21.93
CA ALA A 216 -17.74 -13.01 22.98
C ALA A 216 -16.62 -12.08 22.50
N GLY A 217 -16.28 -11.08 23.31
CA GLY A 217 -15.45 -9.92 22.94
C GLY A 217 -14.12 -10.24 22.25
N ASP A 218 -13.79 -9.38 21.29
CA ASP A 218 -12.52 -9.16 20.60
C ASP A 218 -11.34 -10.08 21.03
N VAL A 219 -11.25 -11.24 20.38
CA VAL A 219 -10.00 -11.99 20.24
C VAL A 219 -9.70 -12.04 18.74
N VAL A 220 -8.62 -11.38 18.31
CA VAL A 220 -8.11 -11.53 16.94
C VAL A 220 -7.31 -12.83 16.89
N PRO A 221 -7.50 -13.71 15.89
CA PRO A 221 -6.67 -14.90 15.73
C PRO A 221 -5.19 -14.53 15.51
N GLU A 222 -4.30 -15.32 16.10
CA GLU A 222 -2.85 -15.23 15.93
C GLU A 222 -2.47 -15.34 14.44
N GLY A 223 -1.63 -14.43 13.95
CA GLY A 223 -1.02 -14.51 12.61
C GLY A 223 -1.34 -13.38 11.62
N ALA A 224 -2.05 -12.32 12.00
CA ALA A 224 -2.51 -11.27 11.05
C ALA A 224 -1.82 -9.90 11.16
N LEU A 225 -0.53 -9.82 11.48
CA LEU A 225 0.21 -8.55 11.42
C LEU A 225 1.61 -8.76 10.82
N PRO A 226 2.19 -7.78 10.10
CA PRO A 226 3.53 -7.87 9.51
C PRO A 226 4.64 -7.68 10.56
N ASP A 227 5.82 -8.23 10.29
CA ASP A 227 7.01 -8.12 11.13
C ASP A 227 7.55 -6.68 11.09
N VAL A 228 7.80 -6.10 12.26
CA VAL A 228 8.43 -4.78 12.38
C VAL A 228 9.93 -4.99 12.64
N PRO A 229 10.83 -4.62 11.72
CA PRO A 229 12.26 -4.74 11.96
C PRO A 229 12.71 -3.72 13.02
N GLY A 230 13.40 -4.18 14.07
CA GLY A 230 14.06 -3.32 15.06
C GLY A 230 13.70 -3.57 16.54
N ALA A 231 12.81 -4.51 16.85
CA ALA A 231 12.51 -4.90 18.23
C ALA A 231 13.49 -5.98 18.72
N ALA A 232 14.75 -5.60 18.91
CA ALA A 232 15.74 -6.38 19.63
C ALA A 232 16.11 -5.63 20.92
N ASP A 233 15.12 -5.47 21.78
CA ASP A 233 15.31 -5.24 23.20
C ASP A 233 14.41 -6.21 23.99
N ASP A 234 14.91 -6.63 25.14
CA ASP A 234 14.59 -7.88 25.82
C ASP A 234 13.18 -7.93 26.46
N ASN A 235 12.29 -7.01 26.05
CA ASN A 235 10.97 -6.72 26.63
C ASN A 235 9.82 -6.80 25.61
N TYR A 236 10.04 -7.31 24.39
CA TYR A 236 9.02 -7.41 23.36
C TYR A 236 8.22 -8.73 23.44
N PHE A 237 6.92 -8.65 23.75
CA PHE A 237 6.01 -9.81 23.83
C PHE A 237 5.35 -10.09 22.46
N ASP A 238 5.53 -11.31 21.94
CA ASP A 238 5.10 -11.79 20.60
C ASP A 238 3.56 -11.93 20.45
N GLY A 239 2.83 -12.01 21.58
CA GLY A 239 1.38 -12.05 21.62
C GLY A 239 0.73 -10.66 21.59
N GLY A 240 -0.30 -10.47 20.75
CA GLY A 240 -1.04 -9.20 20.66
C GLY A 240 -1.70 -8.74 21.98
N VAL A 241 -1.92 -9.64 22.94
CA VAL A 241 -2.38 -9.36 24.30
C VAL A 241 -1.56 -10.16 25.31
N LEU A 242 -1.29 -9.60 26.48
CA LEU A 242 -0.56 -10.30 27.56
C LEU A 242 -1.41 -11.37 28.26
N CYS A 243 -2.73 -11.17 28.25
CA CYS A 243 -3.73 -12.11 28.74
C CYS A 243 -5.05 -11.88 28.00
N GLY A 244 -5.89 -12.92 27.85
CA GLY A 244 -7.14 -12.87 27.06
C GLY A 244 -8.40 -13.28 27.82
N SER A 245 -8.26 -13.60 29.11
CA SER A 245 -9.34 -13.97 30.01
C SER A 245 -9.00 -13.54 31.43
N LEU A 246 -10.01 -13.34 32.29
CA LEU A 246 -9.80 -13.03 33.71
C LEU A 246 -8.87 -14.05 34.39
N ALA A 247 -9.04 -15.35 34.10
CA ALA A 247 -8.18 -16.40 34.63
C ALA A 247 -6.72 -16.26 34.14
N SER A 248 -6.51 -16.02 32.85
CA SER A 248 -5.15 -15.81 32.33
C SER A 248 -4.50 -14.54 32.87
N CYS A 249 -5.27 -13.45 33.06
CA CYS A 249 -4.75 -12.21 33.64
C CYS A 249 -4.42 -12.39 35.12
N GLN A 250 -5.23 -13.13 35.87
CA GLN A 250 -4.95 -13.49 37.25
C GLN A 250 -3.61 -14.25 37.36
N THR A 251 -3.40 -15.27 36.53
CA THR A 251 -2.15 -16.04 36.49
C THR A 251 -0.96 -15.16 36.11
N TRP A 252 -1.09 -14.35 35.05
CA TRP A 252 -0.02 -13.47 34.60
C TRP A 252 0.40 -12.47 35.69
N CYS A 253 -0.57 -11.83 36.34
CA CYS A 253 -0.31 -10.84 37.40
C CYS A 253 0.28 -11.48 38.68
N GLN A 254 0.06 -12.78 38.91
CA GLN A 254 0.67 -13.52 40.01
C GLN A 254 2.12 -13.93 39.70
N GLN A 255 2.44 -14.16 38.43
CA GLN A 255 3.78 -14.55 37.97
C GLN A 255 4.70 -13.34 37.76
N ASN A 256 4.14 -12.17 37.42
CA ASN A 256 4.89 -10.96 37.06
C ASN A 256 4.63 -9.85 38.09
N VAL A 257 5.12 -10.04 39.30
CA VAL A 257 4.87 -9.13 40.44
C VAL A 257 5.72 -7.86 40.41
N ASP A 258 6.88 -7.92 39.75
CA ASP A 258 7.83 -6.82 39.68
C ASP A 258 7.51 -5.89 38.50
N GLU A 259 7.00 -4.68 38.80
CA GLU A 259 6.53 -3.73 37.77
C GLU A 259 7.66 -3.20 36.86
N GLU A 260 8.92 -3.29 37.30
CA GLU A 260 10.10 -2.85 36.54
C GLU A 260 10.35 -3.74 35.32
N ASP A 261 10.04 -5.03 35.45
CA ASP A 261 10.22 -6.07 34.42
C ASP A 261 9.06 -6.13 33.42
N TRP A 262 8.02 -5.30 33.60
CA TRP A 262 6.88 -5.32 32.71
C TRP A 262 7.24 -4.79 31.31
N PRO A 263 6.71 -5.39 30.24
CA PRO A 263 6.97 -4.93 28.88
C PRO A 263 6.42 -3.51 28.66
N THR A 264 7.18 -2.69 27.96
CA THR A 264 6.80 -1.31 27.60
C THR A 264 5.94 -1.26 26.34
N ALA A 265 6.09 -2.25 25.46
CA ALA A 265 5.32 -2.41 24.22
C ALA A 265 5.17 -3.88 23.81
N ASN A 266 4.23 -4.16 22.91
CA ASN A 266 4.05 -5.41 22.16
C ASN A 266 3.74 -5.10 20.69
N ARG A 267 3.43 -6.11 19.87
CA ARG A 267 3.11 -5.92 18.44
C ARG A 267 1.94 -4.96 18.12
N LYS A 268 1.03 -4.73 19.05
CA LYS A 268 -0.14 -3.85 18.89
C LYS A 268 0.01 -2.48 19.57
N THR A 269 1.00 -2.32 20.43
CA THR A 269 1.24 -1.06 21.15
C THR A 269 2.55 -0.41 20.72
N MET A 270 2.65 0.90 20.82
CA MET A 270 3.87 1.61 20.49
C MET A 270 4.64 2.04 21.75
N ASP A 271 5.96 2.16 21.62
CA ASP A 271 6.81 2.71 22.66
C ASP A 271 6.43 4.17 22.98
N PRO A 272 6.40 4.58 24.27
CA PRO A 272 6.06 5.95 24.67
C PRO A 272 6.92 7.03 24.02
N SER A 273 8.18 6.74 23.67
CA SER A 273 9.11 7.66 23.00
C SER A 273 8.66 8.05 21.59
N LEU A 274 7.84 7.21 20.94
CA LEU A 274 7.31 7.43 19.60
C LEU A 274 6.01 8.27 19.58
N THR A 275 5.58 8.75 20.73
CA THR A 275 4.40 9.61 20.86
C THR A 275 4.77 11.03 21.28
N SER A 276 3.92 11.98 20.92
CA SER A 276 4.07 13.40 21.26
C SER A 276 2.76 13.94 21.85
N VAL A 277 2.85 15.04 22.59
CA VAL A 277 1.65 15.75 23.07
C VAL A 277 0.88 16.25 21.85
N ILE A 278 -0.44 15.99 21.82
CA ILE A 278 -1.32 16.49 20.76
C ILE A 278 -1.37 18.02 20.91
N PRO A 279 -1.01 18.81 19.89
CA PRO A 279 -1.00 20.26 19.97
C PRO A 279 -2.43 20.81 20.04
N GLU A 280 -2.57 22.01 20.61
CA GLU A 280 -3.79 22.80 20.47
C GLU A 280 -3.71 23.62 19.19
N THR A 281 -4.75 23.56 18.36
CA THR A 281 -4.87 24.27 17.09
C THR A 281 -6.29 24.81 16.95
N PRO A 282 -6.58 25.71 15.99
CA PRO A 282 -7.98 26.05 15.68
C PRO A 282 -8.82 24.78 15.50
N GLY A 283 -9.95 24.70 16.21
CA GLY A 283 -10.86 23.55 16.21
C GLY A 283 -10.39 22.30 16.97
N LEU A 284 -9.24 22.34 17.66
CA LEU A 284 -8.71 21.19 18.42
C LEU A 284 -8.17 21.63 19.79
N LYS A 285 -8.74 21.11 20.87
CA LYS A 285 -8.33 21.38 22.26
C LYS A 285 -7.78 20.13 22.94
N ASN A 286 -6.73 20.28 23.74
CA ASN A 286 -6.12 19.18 24.49
C ASN A 286 -5.72 19.64 25.92
N PRO A 287 -6.70 20.00 26.76
CA PRO A 287 -6.42 20.60 28.07
C PRO A 287 -5.64 19.66 29.00
N SER A 288 -5.78 18.34 28.82
CA SER A 288 -5.11 17.32 29.62
C SER A 288 -3.78 16.84 29.03
N LYS A 289 -3.22 17.52 28.02
CA LYS A 289 -1.93 17.21 27.39
C LYS A 289 -1.78 15.74 26.98
N LYS A 290 -2.88 15.16 26.47
CA LYS A 290 -2.90 13.78 25.95
C LYS A 290 -1.93 13.65 24.80
N ARG A 291 -1.36 12.45 24.66
CA ARG A 291 -0.33 12.13 23.66
C ARG A 291 -0.94 11.25 22.57
N ALA A 292 -0.34 11.22 21.39
CA ALA A 292 -0.68 10.28 20.32
C ALA A 292 0.51 10.06 19.38
N SER A 293 0.37 9.13 18.43
CA SER A 293 1.35 8.93 17.36
C SER A 293 1.44 10.17 16.44
N LYS A 294 2.55 10.31 15.73
CA LYS A 294 2.72 11.39 14.73
C LYS A 294 1.62 11.37 13.66
N GLU A 295 1.22 10.19 13.21
CA GLU A 295 0.15 10.00 12.23
C GLU A 295 -1.20 10.47 12.78
N MET A 296 -1.54 10.09 14.02
CA MET A 296 -2.78 10.52 14.68
C MET A 296 -2.81 12.02 14.93
N ILE A 297 -1.68 12.63 15.32
CA ILE A 297 -1.58 14.08 15.48
C ILE A 297 -1.89 14.80 14.15
N ALA A 298 -1.32 14.34 13.03
CA ALA A 298 -1.60 14.92 11.72
C ALA A 298 -3.08 14.80 11.34
N ALA A 299 -3.71 13.65 11.60
CA ALA A 299 -5.14 13.44 11.38
C ALA A 299 -6.00 14.37 12.25
N LEU A 300 -5.69 14.48 13.55
CA LEU A 300 -6.41 15.35 14.48
C LEU A 300 -6.29 16.84 14.13
N THR A 301 -5.10 17.30 13.71
CA THR A 301 -4.92 18.68 13.24
C THR A 301 -5.78 18.96 11.99
N LYS A 302 -5.85 18.00 11.06
CA LYS A 302 -6.74 18.10 9.89
C LYS A 302 -8.21 18.12 10.30
N ALA A 303 -8.62 17.27 11.24
CA ALA A 303 -9.99 17.22 11.75
C ALA A 303 -10.40 18.52 12.46
N GLY A 304 -9.50 19.12 13.25
CA GLY A 304 -9.73 20.42 13.88
C GLY A 304 -9.92 21.54 12.87
N GLN A 305 -9.09 21.57 11.82
CA GLN A 305 -9.27 22.55 10.74
C GLN A 305 -10.60 22.36 10.00
N GLU A 306 -10.99 21.11 9.73
CA GLU A 306 -12.27 20.80 9.10
C GLU A 306 -13.47 21.20 9.98
N ALA A 307 -13.39 20.99 11.29
CA ALA A 307 -14.42 21.45 12.22
C ALA A 307 -14.64 22.98 12.11
N VAL A 308 -13.55 23.76 12.14
CA VAL A 308 -13.62 25.23 12.01
C VAL A 308 -14.16 25.65 10.64
N ASN A 309 -13.80 24.93 9.56
CA ASN A 309 -14.30 25.24 8.22
C ASN A 309 -15.83 25.08 8.12
N ARG A 310 -16.40 24.13 8.87
CA ARG A 310 -17.86 23.89 8.91
C ARG A 310 -18.57 24.85 9.84
N ASN A 311 -18.02 25.04 11.03
CA ASN A 311 -18.53 25.95 12.03
C ASN A 311 -17.35 26.61 12.77
N PRO A 312 -17.13 27.94 12.60
CA PRO A 312 -16.05 28.66 13.26
C PRO A 312 -16.07 28.60 14.79
N ASP A 313 -17.23 28.37 15.40
CA ASP A 313 -17.43 28.26 16.85
C ASP A 313 -17.41 26.79 17.35
N SER A 314 -16.97 25.86 16.50
CA SER A 314 -16.83 24.45 16.86
C SER A 314 -15.40 24.06 17.24
N PHE A 315 -15.28 23.03 18.07
CA PHE A 315 -14.00 22.40 18.35
C PHE A 315 -14.15 20.96 18.84
N ILE A 316 -13.16 20.14 18.47
CA ILE A 316 -12.94 18.80 18.99
C ILE A 316 -12.07 18.93 20.25
N GLN A 317 -12.49 18.33 21.35
CA GLN A 317 -11.71 18.29 22.58
C GLN A 317 -11.28 16.86 22.88
N ILE A 318 -9.96 16.67 23.03
CA ILE A 318 -9.36 15.38 23.36
C ILE A 318 -9.70 15.01 24.80
N GLN A 319 -10.29 13.83 24.98
CA GLN A 319 -10.56 13.21 26.27
C GLN A 319 -9.50 12.17 26.60
N ASP A 320 -9.11 11.37 25.62
CA ASP A 320 -8.03 10.40 25.78
C ASP A 320 -7.28 10.12 24.48
N GLY A 321 -6.04 9.64 24.61
CA GLY A 321 -5.15 9.36 23.48
C GLY A 321 -4.32 8.10 23.73
N TYR A 322 -3.02 8.17 23.54
CA TYR A 322 -2.08 7.09 23.79
C TYR A 322 -2.15 6.58 25.24
N ARG A 323 -2.33 5.27 25.40
CA ARG A 323 -2.33 4.57 26.68
C ARG A 323 -1.18 3.56 26.72
N PRO A 324 -0.10 3.78 27.49
CA PRO A 324 1.06 2.89 27.50
C PRO A 324 0.71 1.51 28.03
N LEU A 325 1.39 0.48 27.51
CA LEU A 325 1.15 -0.92 27.86
C LEU A 325 1.24 -1.16 29.37
N ARG A 326 2.28 -0.64 30.02
CA ARG A 326 2.47 -0.74 31.47
C ARG A 326 1.29 -0.20 32.28
N ALA A 327 0.66 0.89 31.83
CA ALA A 327 -0.54 1.41 32.51
C ALA A 327 -1.75 0.48 32.35
N GLN A 328 -1.88 -0.20 31.21
CA GLN A 328 -2.92 -1.20 31.00
C GLN A 328 -2.67 -2.46 31.84
N ILE A 329 -1.41 -2.90 31.92
CA ILE A 329 -1.01 -4.01 32.80
C ILE A 329 -1.36 -3.68 34.25
N LYS A 330 -0.97 -2.50 34.72
CA LYS A 330 -1.28 -2.02 36.07
C LYS A 330 -2.77 -2.08 36.36
N LEU A 331 -3.58 -1.51 35.47
CA LEU A 331 -5.03 -1.51 35.60
C LEU A 331 -5.60 -2.94 35.67
N ALA A 332 -5.16 -3.84 34.79
CA ALA A 332 -5.62 -5.22 34.80
C ALA A 332 -5.21 -5.95 36.10
N CYS A 333 -3.97 -5.80 36.54
CA CYS A 333 -3.49 -6.45 37.76
C CYS A 333 -4.11 -5.87 39.03
N ASP A 334 -4.40 -4.58 39.08
CA ASP A 334 -5.13 -3.96 40.20
C ASP A 334 -6.57 -4.48 40.27
N LEU A 335 -7.24 -4.66 39.12
CA LEU A 335 -8.56 -5.31 39.05
C LEU A 335 -8.51 -6.76 39.55
N MET A 336 -7.48 -7.53 39.15
CA MET A 336 -7.30 -8.91 39.63
C MET A 336 -7.10 -8.95 41.15
N LYS A 337 -6.25 -8.06 41.69
CA LYS A 337 -5.99 -7.91 43.13
C LYS A 337 -7.22 -7.47 43.92
N SER A 338 -8.15 -6.73 43.31
CA SER A 338 -9.35 -6.25 44.01
C SER A 338 -10.26 -7.37 44.53
N GLY A 339 -10.21 -8.56 43.90
CA GLY A 339 -11.10 -9.68 44.22
C GLY A 339 -12.59 -9.41 44.01
N ASN A 340 -12.98 -8.27 43.42
CA ASN A 340 -14.37 -7.89 43.21
C ASN A 340 -14.85 -8.35 41.83
N PRO A 341 -15.75 -9.34 41.73
CA PRO A 341 -16.15 -9.90 40.45
C PRO A 341 -16.81 -8.88 39.51
N LYS A 342 -17.50 -7.87 40.05
CA LYS A 342 -18.15 -6.82 39.23
C LYS A 342 -17.14 -5.86 38.61
N GLU A 343 -16.04 -5.58 39.32
CA GLU A 343 -14.96 -4.74 38.80
C GLU A 343 -14.10 -5.53 37.82
N GLN A 344 -13.79 -6.80 38.12
CA GLN A 344 -13.06 -7.69 37.23
C GLN A 344 -13.79 -7.92 35.90
N ALA A 345 -15.11 -8.09 35.91
CA ALA A 345 -15.93 -8.27 34.70
C ALA A 345 -15.90 -7.08 33.73
N LYS A 346 -15.39 -5.91 34.14
CA LYS A 346 -15.17 -4.78 33.23
C LYS A 346 -14.02 -5.06 32.26
N LEU A 347 -13.03 -5.87 32.66
CA LEU A 347 -11.93 -6.29 31.80
C LEU A 347 -12.43 -7.31 30.77
N GLY A 348 -12.18 -7.03 29.48
CA GLY A 348 -12.72 -7.77 28.34
C GLY A 348 -14.10 -7.31 27.86
N SER A 349 -14.81 -6.46 28.63
CA SER A 349 -16.15 -5.95 28.28
C SER A 349 -16.13 -4.46 27.94
N ILE A 350 -15.53 -3.66 28.81
CA ILE A 350 -15.43 -2.20 28.68
C ILE A 350 -13.95 -1.78 28.63
N ILE A 351 -13.09 -2.51 29.34
CA ILE A 351 -11.65 -2.29 29.39
C ILE A 351 -11.00 -3.38 28.57
N ALA A 352 -10.26 -3.03 27.52
CA ALA A 352 -9.52 -4.01 26.74
C ALA A 352 -8.44 -4.70 27.58
N TYR A 353 -8.15 -5.96 27.26
CA TYR A 353 -7.02 -6.65 27.87
C TYR A 353 -5.68 -5.94 27.56
N PRO A 354 -4.68 -6.03 28.45
CA PRO A 354 -3.39 -5.37 28.24
C PRO A 354 -2.76 -5.75 26.91
N GLY A 355 -2.47 -4.74 26.08
CA GLY A 355 -1.94 -4.91 24.73
C GLY A 355 -2.99 -4.94 23.63
N GLY A 356 -4.27 -5.12 23.97
CA GLY A 356 -5.35 -5.28 23.00
C GLY A 356 -6.02 -3.97 22.57
N SER A 357 -5.72 -2.85 23.24
CA SER A 357 -6.35 -1.56 22.94
C SER A 357 -5.62 -0.80 21.83
N ASN A 358 -6.37 -0.28 20.86
CA ASN A 358 -5.83 0.61 19.81
C ASN A 358 -5.28 1.94 20.35
N HIS A 359 -5.67 2.34 21.58
CA HIS A 359 -5.03 3.45 22.28
C HIS A 359 -3.55 3.14 22.60
N GLY A 360 -3.21 1.87 22.82
CA GLY A 360 -1.83 1.45 23.04
C GLY A 360 -0.96 1.60 21.80
N GLY A 361 -1.54 1.47 20.59
CA GLY A 361 -0.84 1.72 19.33
C GLY A 361 -0.70 3.20 18.97
N GLY A 362 -1.23 4.11 19.81
CA GLY A 362 -1.30 5.55 19.51
C GLY A 362 -2.10 5.88 18.25
N ALA A 363 -2.96 4.95 17.81
CA ALA A 363 -3.77 5.02 16.61
C ALA A 363 -5.27 5.18 16.93
N ALA A 364 -5.63 5.37 18.20
CA ALA A 364 -6.99 5.68 18.65
C ALA A 364 -7.04 6.91 19.55
N VAL A 365 -8.19 7.57 19.56
CA VAL A 365 -8.46 8.79 20.32
C VAL A 365 -9.92 8.81 20.78
N ASP A 366 -10.14 9.25 22.02
CA ASP A 366 -11.46 9.53 22.56
C ASP A 366 -11.66 11.04 22.59
N VAL A 367 -12.76 11.52 22.03
CA VAL A 367 -13.03 12.96 21.90
C VAL A 367 -14.44 13.35 22.32
N THR A 368 -14.60 14.61 22.67
CA THR A 368 -15.90 15.28 22.74
C THR A 368 -15.94 16.37 21.69
N TYR A 369 -17.13 16.69 21.19
CA TYR A 369 -17.30 17.71 20.16
C TYR A 369 -18.26 18.79 20.65
N TYR A 370 -17.91 20.04 20.35
CA TYR A 370 -18.63 21.22 20.78
C TYR A 370 -18.95 22.10 19.59
N GLU A 371 -20.13 22.70 19.60
CA GLU A 371 -20.60 23.68 18.62
C GLU A 371 -21.32 24.79 19.35
N ASN A 372 -20.99 26.05 19.03
CA ASN A 372 -21.66 27.23 19.60
C ASN A 372 -21.70 27.21 21.14
N GLY A 373 -20.63 26.69 21.77
CA GLY A 373 -20.52 26.54 23.22
C GLY A 373 -21.29 25.37 23.84
N LYS A 374 -22.04 24.58 23.06
CA LYS A 374 -22.76 23.39 23.52
C LYS A 374 -21.98 22.12 23.20
N GLN A 375 -21.96 21.16 24.12
CA GLN A 375 -21.45 19.82 23.84
C GLN A 375 -22.45 19.05 22.97
N VAL A 376 -22.01 18.63 21.78
CA VAL A 376 -22.82 17.90 20.79
C VAL A 376 -22.34 16.46 20.58
N VAL A 377 -21.21 16.06 21.19
CA VAL A 377 -20.81 14.65 21.38
C VAL A 377 -20.24 14.44 22.78
N THR A 378 -20.75 13.41 23.47
CA THR A 378 -20.30 12.98 24.81
C THR A 378 -19.31 11.80 24.72
N SER A 379 -18.44 11.68 25.72
CA SER A 379 -17.55 10.51 25.93
C SER A 379 -18.08 9.54 26.99
N SER A 380 -19.40 9.50 27.19
CA SER A 380 -20.05 8.69 28.22
C SER A 380 -20.85 7.54 27.62
N SER A 381 -20.50 6.31 27.99
CA SER A 381 -21.22 5.10 27.59
C SER A 381 -22.68 5.07 28.02
N LYS A 382 -23.04 5.82 29.08
CA LYS A 382 -24.40 5.94 29.58
C LYS A 382 -25.25 6.94 28.79
N ALA A 383 -24.62 7.94 28.15
CA ALA A 383 -25.32 9.06 27.54
C ALA A 383 -25.24 9.04 25.99
N GLN A 384 -24.37 8.23 25.39
CA GLN A 384 -24.21 8.19 23.93
C GLN A 384 -25.42 7.76 23.10
N GLY A 385 -26.43 7.18 23.73
CA GLY A 385 -27.71 6.85 23.06
C GLY A 385 -28.73 7.99 23.08
N ASP A 386 -28.44 9.11 23.75
CA ASP A 386 -29.34 10.26 23.84
C ASP A 386 -29.49 10.93 22.47
N GLU A 387 -30.73 11.06 22.00
CA GLU A 387 -31.06 11.66 20.70
C GLU A 387 -30.48 13.06 20.49
N SER A 388 -30.23 13.82 21.56
CA SER A 388 -29.58 15.13 21.49
C SER A 388 -28.14 15.09 20.95
N PHE A 389 -27.49 13.93 20.91
CA PHE A 389 -26.16 13.73 20.33
C PHE A 389 -26.19 13.13 18.93
N ARG A 390 -27.35 12.76 18.36
CA ARG A 390 -27.44 12.08 17.07
C ARG A 390 -26.78 12.89 15.95
N GLU A 391 -27.15 14.16 15.83
CA GLU A 391 -26.67 15.06 14.77
C GLU A 391 -25.17 15.32 14.92
N GLY A 392 -24.73 15.74 16.11
CA GLY A 392 -23.31 15.97 16.40
C GLY A 392 -22.43 14.73 16.24
N ALA A 393 -22.94 13.53 16.57
CA ALA A 393 -22.22 12.28 16.37
C ALA A 393 -22.06 11.91 14.88
N GLY A 394 -23.02 12.30 14.04
CA GLY A 394 -22.93 12.15 12.59
C GLY A 394 -21.95 13.16 11.97
N GLU A 395 -22.06 14.42 12.38
CA GLU A 395 -21.17 15.49 11.91
C GLU A 395 -19.71 15.23 12.30
N LEU A 396 -19.46 14.87 13.57
CA LEU A 396 -18.12 14.51 14.01
C LEU A 396 -17.59 13.30 13.23
N ALA A 397 -18.42 12.29 12.96
CA ALA A 397 -18.01 11.14 12.16
C ALA A 397 -17.61 11.52 10.74
N ASP A 398 -18.30 12.48 10.11
CA ASP A 398 -17.94 13.02 8.80
C ASP A 398 -16.61 13.79 8.87
N ILE A 399 -16.46 14.70 9.84
CA ILE A 399 -15.24 15.49 10.05
C ILE A 399 -14.03 14.55 10.17
N MET A 400 -14.13 13.56 11.07
CA MET A 400 -13.06 12.61 11.33
C MET A 400 -12.79 11.72 10.11
N ALA A 401 -13.82 11.35 9.33
CA ALA A 401 -13.64 10.60 8.09
C ALA A 401 -12.87 11.38 7.02
N THR A 402 -13.11 12.68 6.86
CA THR A 402 -12.30 13.50 5.93
C THR A 402 -10.82 13.56 6.35
N ALA A 403 -10.55 13.38 7.64
CA ALA A 403 -9.22 13.33 8.22
C ALA A 403 -8.56 11.93 8.21
N GLY A 404 -9.18 10.94 7.54
CA GLY A 404 -8.62 9.59 7.42
C GLY A 404 -8.81 8.72 8.68
N MET A 405 -9.86 9.00 9.45
CA MET A 405 -10.22 8.22 10.63
C MET A 405 -11.55 7.51 10.44
N VAL A 406 -11.74 6.44 11.21
CA VAL A 406 -12.98 5.67 11.30
C VAL A 406 -13.51 5.74 12.73
N ARG A 407 -14.83 5.71 12.89
CA ARG A 407 -15.45 5.65 14.22
C ARG A 407 -15.65 4.19 14.63
N TYR A 408 -15.40 3.87 15.89
CA TYR A 408 -15.84 2.59 16.45
C TYR A 408 -17.35 2.62 16.66
N ALA A 409 -18.08 1.70 16.04
CA ALA A 409 -19.53 1.82 15.90
C ALA A 409 -20.29 1.74 17.24
N LYS A 410 -19.67 1.15 18.29
CA LYS A 410 -20.22 1.06 19.65
C LYS A 410 -19.98 2.31 20.52
N GLU A 411 -19.16 3.25 20.06
CA GLU A 411 -18.73 4.41 20.83
C GLU A 411 -18.72 5.67 19.96
N ILE A 412 -19.66 6.61 20.18
CA ILE A 412 -19.77 7.81 19.34
C ILE A 412 -18.58 8.78 19.47
N TRP A 413 -17.76 8.62 20.51
CA TRP A 413 -16.59 9.44 20.81
C TRP A 413 -15.26 8.83 20.35
N HIS A 414 -15.24 7.56 19.98
CA HIS A 414 -14.01 6.80 19.77
C HIS A 414 -13.66 6.72 18.29
N PHE A 415 -12.48 7.20 17.95
CA PHE A 415 -11.98 7.25 16.57
C PHE A 415 -10.60 6.63 16.45
N GLU A 416 -10.37 6.02 15.29
CA GLU A 416 -9.17 5.27 14.99
C GLU A 416 -8.62 5.67 13.62
N LEU A 417 -7.30 5.61 13.43
CA LEU A 417 -6.69 5.79 12.10
C LEU A 417 -7.14 4.67 11.16
N GLU A 418 -7.60 5.06 9.97
CA GLU A 418 -7.99 4.11 8.95
C GLU A 418 -6.80 3.21 8.55
N GLY A 419 -7.04 1.89 8.43
CA GLY A 419 -6.03 0.92 8.02
C GLY A 419 -5.05 0.51 9.12
N LYS A 420 -5.16 1.08 10.33
CA LYS A 420 -4.38 0.69 11.52
C LYS A 420 -5.19 -0.15 12.51
N THR A 421 -6.46 -0.43 12.20
CA THR A 421 -7.38 -1.18 13.07
C THR A 421 -8.15 -2.24 12.30
N THR A 422 -8.70 -3.22 13.02
CA THR A 422 -9.49 -4.32 12.44
C THR A 422 -10.79 -3.78 11.84
N ALA A 423 -11.17 -4.25 10.65
CA ALA A 423 -12.34 -3.73 9.93
C ALA A 423 -13.70 -4.01 10.61
N SER A 424 -13.78 -4.98 11.53
CA SER A 424 -15.02 -5.32 12.22
C SER A 424 -15.51 -4.11 13.05
N CYS A 425 -16.79 -3.78 13.00
CA CYS A 425 -17.39 -2.75 13.85
C CYS A 425 -16.93 -1.30 13.63
N ARG A 426 -16.33 -0.96 12.48
CA ARG A 426 -15.95 0.42 12.15
C ARG A 426 -16.92 1.00 11.14
N CYS A 427 -17.17 2.30 11.25
CA CYS A 427 -18.04 3.02 10.35
C CYS A 427 -17.42 4.37 9.97
N LYS A 428 -17.95 4.98 8.92
CA LYS A 428 -17.49 6.28 8.43
C LYS A 428 -18.65 7.21 8.18
N GLY A 429 -18.42 8.47 8.53
CA GLY A 429 -19.34 9.55 8.23
C GLY A 429 -20.77 9.33 8.76
N THR A 430 -21.74 9.94 8.09
CA THR A 430 -23.17 9.81 8.39
C THR A 430 -23.73 8.38 8.31
N GLN A 431 -22.98 7.44 7.73
CA GLN A 431 -23.38 6.02 7.66
C GLN A 431 -23.17 5.29 9.00
N CYS A 432 -22.50 5.94 9.95
CA CYS A 432 -22.31 5.41 11.28
C CYS A 432 -23.63 5.23 12.04
N PRO A 433 -23.89 4.06 12.66
CA PRO A 433 -25.16 3.79 13.31
C PRO A 433 -25.37 4.69 14.53
N PHE A 434 -26.64 5.10 14.73
CA PHE A 434 -27.10 5.77 15.93
C PHE A 434 -28.50 5.23 16.31
N PRO A 435 -28.72 4.73 17.55
CA PRO A 435 -27.76 4.64 18.65
C PRO A 435 -26.55 3.74 18.30
N PRO A 436 -25.40 3.96 18.97
CA PRO A 436 -24.16 3.26 18.66
C PRO A 436 -24.32 1.75 18.85
N ARG A 437 -23.94 0.97 17.84
CA ARG A 437 -24.06 -0.49 17.81
C ARG A 437 -23.14 -1.12 16.77
N CYS A 438 -22.83 -2.38 17.04
CA CYS A 438 -22.36 -3.39 16.10
C CYS A 438 -23.49 -4.41 15.94
#